data_AF-A0A7W1FIQ2-F1
#
_entry.id   AF-A0A7W1FIQ2-F1
#
_cell.length_a   1.000
_cell.length_b   1.000
_cell.length_c   1.000
_cell.angle_alpha   90.00
_cell.angle_beta   90.00
_cell.angle_gamma   90.00
#
_symmetry.space_group_name_H-M   'P 1'
#
loop_
_entity.id
_entity.type
_entity.pdbx_description
1 polymer ?
#
loop_
_entity_poly.entity_id
_entity_poly.type
_entity_poly.pdbx_seq_one_letter_code
_entity_poly.pdbx_strand_id
1 'polypeptide(L)'
;MSATFACPHCGASYPRKPVLVGRAVRCTTCKNAFRLREDGIADKVELEAPAPAQPTPAPVAAPQPSAPTPAPKAEAPAKPAGPKLPSSGWGLNLDVEVEEPAAVAKPAAAPAKHEPPPASFKSPLPKEAAGTPVRKSERMTAQQLEARRAMSATLAGSMTAALKSEAVKREEQGEKTKAKTEGRVGKIGPAVLTGQGVEEAKSNRLLLLGTLGVVALVAAVYWLLFTDSPERAGINAFTAEVEPARIRAGERVPTIQARAWLTGLPPAFVGVPPLIEMRDARIGSTRTINLLPAKDLFASLKGLVPVEPGPVWVPPERMGAVDDLRRPDQKPEAFIAAVLKREKKAISHPAFLDDLTKTGMSKEDADIVDLFIRGRTGNDTTTPDAQATAADNTAEKPAATDQPTGPEKSATPEKPTPTQKPVAAARARTVDDQYNAIVKRWMAGEIPTSMQVTRFFGSRGTMLLSRGQSFKTAEVEYDGRLVHFTGTDWPQEWKVLTITTKMKQRF
;
A
#
# COMPACT_ATOMS: atom_id res chain seq x y z
N MET A 1 -10.20 -59.12 -7.99
CA MET A 1 -10.89 -57.90 -8.46
C MET A 1 -10.99 -56.94 -7.28
N SER A 2 -10.46 -55.72 -7.39
CA SER A 2 -10.56 -54.73 -6.32
C SER A 2 -12.02 -54.32 -6.14
N ALA A 3 -12.56 -54.51 -4.93
CA ALA A 3 -13.91 -54.06 -4.62
C ALA A 3 -14.01 -52.54 -4.84
N THR A 4 -15.06 -52.10 -5.52
CA THR A 4 -15.39 -50.69 -5.71
C THR A 4 -16.68 -50.37 -4.97
N PHE A 5 -16.89 -49.11 -4.60
CA PHE A 5 -18.13 -48.64 -3.98
C PHE A 5 -18.64 -47.40 -4.70
N ALA A 6 -19.96 -47.25 -4.76
CA ALA A 6 -20.61 -46.12 -5.41
C ALA A 6 -20.89 -44.99 -4.41
N CYS A 7 -20.71 -43.74 -4.82
CA CYS A 7 -21.10 -42.59 -4.01
C CYS A 7 -22.63 -42.54 -3.85
N PRO A 8 -23.17 -42.38 -2.63
CA PRO A 8 -24.62 -42.38 -2.40
C PRO A 8 -25.34 -41.14 -2.97
N HIS A 9 -24.59 -40.11 -3.36
CA HIS A 9 -25.15 -38.88 -3.92
C HIS A 9 -25.22 -38.87 -5.45
N CYS A 10 -24.22 -39.42 -6.13
CA CYS A 10 -24.10 -39.30 -7.59
C CYS A 10 -23.69 -40.60 -8.30
N GLY A 11 -23.54 -41.72 -7.58
CA GLY A 11 -23.23 -43.03 -8.15
C GLY A 11 -21.79 -43.23 -8.65
N ALA A 12 -20.90 -42.24 -8.51
CA ALA A 12 -19.51 -42.36 -8.95
C ALA A 12 -18.80 -43.51 -8.22
N SER A 13 -18.08 -44.35 -8.97
CA SER A 13 -17.41 -45.55 -8.46
C SER A 13 -15.99 -45.24 -7.98
N TYR A 14 -15.65 -45.69 -6.77
CA TYR A 14 -14.35 -45.48 -6.14
C TYR A 14 -13.70 -46.80 -5.73
N PRO A 15 -12.37 -46.94 -5.86
CA PRO A 15 -11.66 -48.12 -5.38
C PRO A 15 -11.68 -48.18 -3.85
N ARG A 16 -12.04 -49.34 -3.29
CA ARG A 16 -12.04 -49.59 -1.85
C ARG A 16 -10.61 -49.65 -1.32
N LYS A 17 -10.16 -48.55 -0.72
CA LYS A 17 -8.90 -48.50 0.04
C LYS A 17 -9.22 -48.65 1.54
N PRO A 18 -8.56 -49.56 2.28
CA PRO A 18 -8.84 -49.77 3.71
C PRO A 18 -8.64 -48.51 4.56
N VAL A 19 -7.78 -47.59 4.13
CA VAL A 19 -7.52 -46.29 4.80
C VAL A 19 -8.74 -45.35 4.79
N LEU A 20 -9.72 -45.57 3.90
CA LEU A 20 -10.91 -44.73 3.77
C LEU A 20 -12.11 -45.25 4.58
N VAL A 21 -12.05 -46.49 5.09
CA VAL A 21 -13.12 -47.08 5.89
C VAL A 21 -13.20 -46.35 7.25
N GLY A 22 -14.40 -45.93 7.63
CA GLY A 22 -14.63 -45.16 8.87
C GLY A 22 -14.24 -43.67 8.81
N ARG A 23 -13.70 -43.17 7.70
CA ARG A 23 -13.39 -41.73 7.51
C ARG A 23 -14.43 -41.03 6.64
N ALA A 24 -14.70 -39.75 6.91
CA ALA A 24 -15.54 -38.93 6.04
C ALA A 24 -14.74 -38.54 4.79
N VAL A 25 -15.21 -38.95 3.61
CA VAL A 25 -14.57 -38.70 2.32
C VAL A 25 -15.49 -37.82 1.49
N ARG A 26 -14.93 -36.83 0.78
CA ARG A 26 -15.69 -36.03 -0.19
C ARG A 26 -15.63 -36.66 -1.56
N CYS A 27 -16.78 -36.83 -2.19
CA CYS A 27 -16.87 -37.27 -3.59
C CYS A 27 -16.16 -36.26 -4.50
N THR A 28 -15.25 -36.72 -5.36
CA THR A 28 -14.56 -35.86 -6.33
C THR A 28 -15.50 -35.27 -7.39
N THR A 29 -16.61 -35.96 -7.69
CA THR A 29 -17.58 -35.52 -8.70
C THR A 29 -18.59 -34.52 -8.13
N CYS A 30 -19.31 -34.88 -7.07
CA CYS A 30 -20.38 -34.03 -6.52
C CYS A 30 -19.98 -33.19 -5.29
N LYS A 31 -18.76 -33.36 -4.76
CA LYS A 31 -18.20 -32.64 -3.58
C LYS A 31 -18.93 -32.87 -2.25
N ASN A 32 -19.99 -33.68 -2.21
CA ASN A 32 -20.69 -34.06 -0.98
C ASN A 32 -19.87 -35.07 -0.17
N ALA A 33 -19.98 -34.98 1.16
CA ALA A 33 -19.29 -35.86 2.10
C ALA A 33 -20.12 -37.11 2.39
N PHE A 34 -19.46 -38.27 2.43
CA PHE A 34 -20.06 -39.56 2.81
C PHE A 34 -19.04 -40.37 3.62
N ARG A 35 -19.50 -41.42 4.32
CA ARG A 35 -18.63 -42.28 5.14
C ARG A 35 -18.76 -43.72 4.67
N LEU A 36 -17.62 -44.40 4.49
CA LEU A 36 -17.61 -45.80 4.05
C LEU A 36 -17.61 -46.72 5.28
N ARG A 37 -18.59 -47.64 5.37
CA ARG A 37 -18.64 -48.69 6.41
C ARG A 37 -17.72 -49.86 6.08
N GLU A 38 -17.42 -50.68 7.09
CA GLU A 38 -16.66 -51.93 6.94
C GLU A 38 -17.35 -52.94 6.02
N ASP A 39 -18.67 -52.84 5.83
CA ASP A 39 -19.43 -53.71 4.92
C ASP A 39 -19.31 -53.29 3.44
N GLY A 40 -18.63 -52.18 3.15
CA GLY A 40 -18.49 -51.65 1.79
C GLY A 40 -19.66 -50.78 1.31
N ILE A 41 -20.64 -50.52 2.18
CA ILE A 41 -21.75 -49.59 1.93
C ILE A 41 -21.33 -48.16 2.34
N ALA A 42 -21.66 -47.18 1.49
CA ALA A 42 -21.36 -45.76 1.73
C ALA A 42 -22.62 -45.02 2.21
N ASP A 43 -22.57 -44.44 3.41
CA ASP A 43 -23.68 -43.66 3.95
C ASP A 43 -23.49 -42.18 3.72
N LYS A 44 -24.62 -41.50 3.48
CA LYS A 44 -24.72 -40.05 3.49
C LYS A 44 -24.44 -39.54 4.91
N VAL A 45 -23.41 -38.71 5.06
CA VAL A 45 -23.19 -37.98 6.30
C VAL A 45 -23.99 -36.69 6.18
N GLU A 46 -25.11 -36.62 6.88
CA GLU A 46 -25.75 -35.33 7.10
C GLU A 46 -24.80 -34.52 7.97
N LEU A 47 -24.17 -33.52 7.35
CA LEU A 47 -23.36 -32.54 8.04
C LEU A 47 -24.31 -31.76 8.96
N GLU A 48 -24.45 -32.27 10.18
CA GLU A 48 -25.03 -31.53 11.28
C GLU A 48 -24.26 -30.20 11.35
N ALA A 49 -25.00 -29.11 11.18
CA ALA A 49 -24.42 -27.78 10.96
C ALA A 49 -23.37 -27.51 12.05
N PRO A 50 -22.12 -27.16 11.68
CA PRO A 50 -21.06 -27.06 12.64
C PRO A 50 -21.46 -26.07 13.74
N ALA A 51 -21.47 -26.56 14.98
CA ALA A 51 -21.50 -25.69 16.16
C ALA A 51 -20.39 -24.63 15.99
N PRO A 52 -20.68 -23.35 16.27
CA PRO A 52 -19.78 -22.24 15.96
C PRO A 52 -18.38 -22.51 16.51
N ALA A 53 -17.41 -22.55 15.61
CA ALA A 53 -16.02 -22.85 15.92
C ALA A 53 -15.51 -21.92 17.02
N GLN A 54 -15.00 -22.50 18.10
CA GLN A 54 -14.22 -21.77 19.09
C GLN A 54 -12.97 -21.19 18.39
N PRO A 55 -12.65 -19.90 18.63
CA PRO A 55 -11.55 -19.24 17.95
C PRO A 55 -10.22 -19.87 18.32
N THR A 56 -9.45 -20.25 17.30
CA THR A 56 -8.06 -20.67 17.42
C THR A 56 -7.23 -19.55 18.05
N PRO A 57 -6.46 -19.80 19.11
CA PRO A 57 -5.63 -18.77 19.74
C PRO A 57 -4.57 -18.28 18.75
N ALA A 58 -4.47 -16.95 18.61
CA ALA A 58 -3.50 -16.28 17.77
C ALA A 58 -2.06 -16.56 18.26
N PRO A 59 -1.07 -16.63 17.34
CA PRO A 59 0.34 -16.77 17.72
C PRO A 59 0.78 -15.58 18.59
N VAL A 60 1.36 -15.91 19.75
CA VAL A 60 1.90 -14.97 20.73
C VAL A 60 3.01 -14.15 20.08
N ALA A 61 2.82 -12.82 20.08
CA ALA A 61 3.84 -11.87 19.64
C ALA A 61 5.10 -12.00 20.51
N ALA A 62 6.26 -12.04 19.86
CA ALA A 62 7.55 -12.04 20.53
C ALA A 62 7.73 -10.79 21.42
N PRO A 63 8.36 -10.92 22.60
CA PRO A 63 8.56 -9.79 23.50
C PRO A 63 9.48 -8.74 22.87
N GLN A 64 9.03 -7.48 22.91
CA GLN A 64 9.85 -6.31 22.56
C GLN A 64 11.04 -6.20 23.54
N PRO A 65 12.27 -5.96 23.04
CA PRO A 65 13.41 -5.69 23.91
C PRO A 65 13.25 -4.34 24.61
N SER A 66 13.45 -4.35 25.93
CA SER A 66 13.47 -3.17 26.79
C SER A 66 14.53 -2.16 26.35
N ALA A 67 14.18 -0.88 26.41
CA ALA A 67 15.03 0.25 26.08
C ALA A 67 16.35 0.24 26.87
N PRO A 68 17.50 0.59 26.24
CA PRO A 68 18.76 0.72 26.94
C PRO A 68 18.80 1.98 27.82
N THR A 69 19.35 1.80 29.02
CA THR A 69 19.75 2.83 29.97
C THR A 69 20.64 3.90 29.32
N PRO A 70 20.46 5.21 29.62
CA PRO A 70 21.30 6.27 29.07
C PRO A 70 22.75 6.15 29.56
N ALA A 71 23.68 6.14 28.59
CA ALA A 71 25.12 6.16 28.83
C ALA A 71 25.58 7.53 29.39
N PRO A 72 26.67 7.56 30.20
CA PRO A 72 27.20 8.78 30.79
C PRO A 72 27.82 9.72 29.75
N LYS A 73 27.66 11.02 30.02
CA LYS A 73 28.09 12.18 29.23
C LYS A 73 29.60 12.12 28.95
N ALA A 74 29.97 11.97 27.67
CA ALA A 74 31.34 12.03 27.22
C ALA A 74 31.88 13.47 27.27
N GLU A 75 33.05 13.60 27.86
CA GLU A 75 33.86 14.80 28.00
C GLU A 75 34.43 15.23 26.64
N ALA A 76 34.47 16.54 26.38
CA ALA A 76 34.83 17.10 25.08
C ALA A 76 36.31 16.86 24.71
N PRO A 77 36.62 16.40 23.48
CA PRO A 77 38.00 16.32 23.04
C PRO A 77 38.55 17.70 22.67
N ALA A 78 39.79 17.93 23.11
CA ALA A 78 40.57 19.13 22.85
C ALA A 78 40.81 19.36 21.35
N LYS A 79 40.79 20.64 20.99
CA LYS A 79 41.02 21.23 19.67
C LYS A 79 42.45 20.90 19.17
N PRO A 80 42.64 20.20 18.03
CA PRO A 80 43.97 20.04 17.46
C PRO A 80 44.43 21.34 16.80
N ALA A 81 45.67 21.73 17.11
CA ALA A 81 46.38 22.82 16.47
C ALA A 81 46.64 22.50 14.99
N GLY A 82 46.19 23.37 14.09
CA GLY A 82 46.42 23.23 12.65
C GLY A 82 47.88 23.47 12.25
N PRO A 83 48.41 22.75 11.26
CA PRO A 83 49.76 22.95 10.76
C PRO A 83 49.87 24.24 9.93
N LYS A 84 50.97 24.96 10.16
CA LYS A 84 51.40 26.16 9.42
C LYS A 84 51.83 25.72 8.01
N LEU A 85 51.09 26.14 6.98
CA LEU A 85 51.52 26.00 5.58
C LEU A 85 52.28 27.25 5.13
N PRO A 86 53.38 27.10 4.37
CA PRO A 86 54.18 28.21 3.88
C PRO A 86 53.51 28.94 2.71
N SER A 87 53.73 30.25 2.69
CA SER A 87 53.33 31.18 1.65
C SER A 87 54.04 30.91 0.33
N SER A 88 53.26 30.60 -0.70
CA SER A 88 53.54 30.91 -2.10
C SER A 88 52.18 31.31 -2.69
N GLY A 89 51.96 32.50 -3.23
CA GLY A 89 52.88 33.32 -4.02
C GLY A 89 52.49 33.25 -5.49
N TRP A 90 51.19 33.37 -5.82
CA TRP A 90 50.71 33.60 -7.19
C TRP A 90 49.49 34.51 -7.11
N GLY A 91 49.68 35.75 -7.57
CA GLY A 91 48.65 36.77 -7.60
C GLY A 91 47.67 36.54 -8.74
N LEU A 92 46.42 36.92 -8.47
CA LEU A 92 45.47 37.41 -9.45
C LEU A 92 44.43 38.20 -8.67
N ASN A 93 44.65 39.52 -8.64
CA ASN A 93 43.68 40.49 -8.18
C ASN A 93 42.51 40.50 -9.17
N LEU A 94 41.30 40.21 -8.70
CA LEU A 94 40.07 40.67 -9.32
C LEU A 94 39.27 41.38 -8.23
N ASP A 95 39.47 42.68 -8.15
CA ASP A 95 38.63 43.60 -7.40
C ASP A 95 37.26 43.65 -8.08
N VAL A 96 36.25 43.05 -7.43
CA VAL A 96 34.84 43.29 -7.73
C VAL A 96 34.25 43.98 -6.51
N GLU A 97 34.19 45.29 -6.64
CA GLU A 97 33.62 46.24 -5.70
C GLU A 97 32.09 46.09 -5.75
N VAL A 98 31.51 45.44 -4.73
CA VAL A 98 30.05 45.39 -4.53
C VAL A 98 29.71 46.35 -3.40
N GLU A 99 29.06 47.43 -3.81
CA GLU A 99 28.52 48.52 -3.01
C GLU A 99 27.39 48.00 -2.09
N GLU A 100 27.57 48.19 -0.78
CA GLU A 100 26.68 47.75 0.29
C GLU A 100 25.83 48.95 0.77
N PRO A 101 24.49 48.96 0.59
CA PRO A 101 23.67 50.03 1.15
C PRO A 101 23.21 49.71 2.58
N ALA A 102 23.77 50.50 3.50
CA ALA A 102 23.17 51.15 4.66
C ALA A 102 21.94 50.52 5.34
N ALA A 103 22.16 50.09 6.59
CA ALA A 103 21.14 49.77 7.57
C ALA A 103 20.27 50.99 7.94
N VAL A 104 18.95 50.83 7.83
CA VAL A 104 17.94 51.77 8.34
C VAL A 104 17.30 51.21 9.61
N ALA A 105 17.13 52.11 10.58
CA ALA A 105 16.75 51.90 11.96
C ALA A 105 15.30 51.42 12.18
N LYS A 106 15.13 50.82 13.37
CA LYS A 106 13.87 50.52 14.08
C LYS A 106 12.83 51.65 14.02
N PRO A 107 11.55 51.30 14.21
CA PRO A 107 10.88 51.81 15.39
C PRO A 107 10.12 50.76 16.21
N ALA A 108 9.94 51.13 17.48
CA ALA A 108 9.31 50.40 18.56
C ALA A 108 7.82 50.12 18.33
N ALA A 109 7.36 48.94 18.77
CA ALA A 109 5.95 48.63 18.95
C ALA A 109 5.70 48.17 20.40
N ALA A 110 4.65 48.72 20.98
CA ALA A 110 4.21 48.64 22.37
C ALA A 110 3.69 47.24 22.78
N PRO A 111 3.62 46.94 24.09
CA PRO A 111 3.22 45.63 24.60
C PRO A 111 1.70 45.41 24.52
N ALA A 112 1.30 44.28 23.93
CA ALA A 112 -0.08 43.82 23.91
C ALA A 112 -0.48 43.22 25.26
N LYS A 113 -1.65 43.67 25.72
CA LYS A 113 -2.38 43.29 26.93
C LYS A 113 -2.66 41.78 26.98
N HIS A 114 -2.42 41.19 28.14
CA HIS A 114 -2.96 39.89 28.55
C HIS A 114 -4.49 39.98 28.67
N GLU A 115 -5.19 39.08 27.98
CA GLU A 115 -6.63 38.84 28.14
C GLU A 115 -6.84 37.40 28.65
N PRO A 116 -7.60 37.19 29.74
CA PRO A 116 -7.78 35.87 30.35
C PRO A 116 -8.85 35.02 29.63
N PRO A 117 -8.81 33.68 29.73
CA PRO A 117 -9.77 32.80 29.07
C PRO A 117 -11.14 32.83 29.76
N PRO A 118 -12.27 32.88 29.01
CA PRO A 118 -13.59 32.78 29.62
C PRO A 118 -13.97 31.35 29.97
N ALA A 119 -14.48 31.25 31.20
CA ALA A 119 -15.41 30.32 31.82
C ALA A 119 -15.90 29.08 31.04
N SER A 120 -15.79 27.98 31.75
CA SER A 120 -16.41 26.67 31.56
C SER A 120 -17.92 26.71 31.33
N PHE A 121 -18.36 26.26 30.15
CA PHE A 121 -19.75 25.90 29.91
C PHE A 121 -20.06 24.55 30.59
N LYS A 122 -20.83 24.61 31.68
CA LYS A 122 -21.55 23.47 32.25
C LYS A 122 -22.62 23.03 31.25
N SER A 123 -22.45 21.83 30.67
CA SER A 123 -23.55 21.15 29.97
C SER A 123 -24.49 20.50 30.99
N PRO A 124 -25.82 20.63 30.83
CA PRO A 124 -26.79 20.06 31.74
C PRO A 124 -26.93 18.54 31.56
N LEU A 125 -27.08 17.85 32.69
CA LEU A 125 -27.48 16.44 32.78
C LEU A 125 -28.76 16.17 31.97
N PRO A 126 -28.80 15.13 31.12
CA PRO A 126 -30.06 14.54 30.70
C PRO A 126 -30.59 13.62 31.79
N LYS A 127 -31.84 13.93 32.13
CA LYS A 127 -32.79 13.27 33.03
C LYS A 127 -32.97 11.79 32.69
N GLU A 128 -33.01 10.97 33.74
CA GLU A 128 -33.28 9.54 33.70
C GLU A 128 -34.61 9.23 32.98
N ALA A 129 -34.54 8.39 31.96
CA ALA A 129 -35.69 7.72 31.38
C ALA A 129 -35.53 6.22 31.62
N ALA A 130 -36.42 5.70 32.46
CA ALA A 130 -36.50 4.31 32.86
C ALA A 130 -36.85 3.37 31.70
N GLY A 131 -36.27 2.17 31.75
CA GLY A 131 -36.95 0.94 31.31
C GLY A 131 -36.72 0.49 29.86
N THR A 132 -35.63 -0.25 29.62
CA THR A 132 -35.61 -1.30 28.56
C THR A 132 -34.51 -2.33 28.86
N PRO A 133 -34.75 -3.65 28.69
CA PRO A 133 -33.91 -4.69 29.27
C PRO A 133 -32.65 -4.97 28.42
N VAL A 134 -31.51 -4.41 28.82
CA VAL A 134 -30.18 -4.79 28.31
C VAL A 134 -29.64 -5.91 29.20
N ARG A 135 -29.77 -7.18 28.79
CA ARG A 135 -29.23 -8.33 29.55
C ARG A 135 -28.32 -9.28 28.74
N LYS A 136 -27.97 -8.97 27.50
CA LYS A 136 -27.17 -9.89 26.65
C LYS A 136 -25.76 -9.41 26.27
N SER A 137 -25.49 -8.10 26.17
CA SER A 137 -24.14 -7.61 25.85
C SER A 137 -23.17 -7.62 27.04
N GLU A 138 -23.68 -7.47 28.26
CA GLU A 138 -22.87 -7.43 29.49
C GLU A 138 -22.39 -8.83 29.93
N ARG A 139 -23.09 -9.90 29.53
CA ARG A 139 -22.63 -11.28 29.77
C ARG A 139 -21.44 -11.67 28.89
N MET A 140 -21.31 -11.09 27.69
CA MET A 140 -20.20 -11.42 26.79
C MET A 140 -18.87 -10.82 27.28
N THR A 141 -18.90 -9.63 27.89
CA THR A 141 -17.71 -9.01 28.47
C THR A 141 -17.23 -9.70 29.75
N ALA A 142 -18.17 -10.21 30.57
CA ALA A 142 -17.82 -11.03 31.74
C ALA A 142 -17.12 -12.34 31.34
N GLN A 143 -17.63 -13.03 30.32
CA GLN A 143 -17.03 -14.28 29.83
C GLN A 143 -15.64 -14.07 29.20
N GLN A 144 -15.42 -12.93 28.53
CA GLN A 144 -14.09 -12.56 28.02
C GLN A 144 -13.10 -12.22 29.14
N LEU A 145 -13.54 -11.57 30.21
CA LEU A 145 -12.71 -11.29 31.39
C LEU A 145 -12.31 -12.58 32.12
N GLU A 146 -13.23 -13.53 32.23
CA GLU A 146 -12.97 -14.83 32.83
C GLU A 146 -12.01 -15.68 31.99
N ALA A 147 -12.17 -15.68 30.65
CA ALA A 147 -11.24 -16.32 29.73
C ALA A 147 -9.82 -15.72 29.80
N ARG A 148 -9.70 -14.39 29.96
CA ARG A 148 -8.41 -13.72 30.17
C ARG A 148 -7.77 -14.12 31.51
N ARG A 149 -8.56 -14.22 32.59
CA ARG A 149 -8.06 -14.70 33.89
C ARG A 149 -7.59 -16.15 33.81
N ALA A 150 -8.34 -17.04 33.16
CA ALA A 150 -7.95 -18.43 32.98
C ALA A 150 -6.63 -18.57 32.20
N MET A 151 -6.48 -17.83 31.08
CA MET A 151 -5.23 -17.84 30.31
C MET A 151 -4.03 -17.31 31.10
N SER A 152 -4.23 -16.26 31.91
CA SER A 152 -3.16 -15.71 32.75
C SER A 152 -2.70 -16.69 33.84
N ALA A 153 -3.62 -17.46 34.43
CA ALA A 153 -3.28 -18.49 35.40
C ALA A 153 -2.50 -19.65 34.78
N THR A 154 -2.86 -20.09 33.57
CA THR A 154 -2.11 -21.15 32.86
C THR A 154 -0.70 -20.69 32.46
N LEU A 155 -0.53 -19.43 32.04
CA LEU A 155 0.79 -18.90 31.71
C LEU A 155 1.68 -18.78 32.95
N ALA A 156 1.14 -18.28 34.07
CA ALA A 156 1.88 -18.21 35.34
C ALA A 156 2.32 -19.61 35.83
N GLY A 157 1.47 -20.62 35.71
CA GLY A 157 1.80 -22.01 36.04
C GLY A 157 2.89 -22.59 35.13
N SER A 158 2.83 -22.33 33.82
CA SER A 158 3.84 -22.79 32.87
C SER A 158 5.21 -22.14 33.10
N MET A 159 5.27 -20.86 33.45
CA MET A 159 6.51 -20.17 33.81
C MET A 159 7.13 -20.72 35.10
N THR A 160 6.32 -20.99 36.13
CA THR A 160 6.84 -21.58 37.38
C THR A 160 7.32 -23.01 37.17
N ALA A 161 6.66 -23.80 36.33
CA ALA A 161 7.12 -25.14 35.95
C ALA A 161 8.44 -25.11 35.16
N ALA A 162 8.57 -24.17 34.21
CA ALA A 162 9.80 -23.98 33.43
C ALA A 162 10.98 -23.56 34.32
N LEU A 163 10.78 -22.60 35.24
CA LEU A 163 11.81 -22.16 36.18
C LEU A 163 12.23 -23.29 37.14
N LYS A 164 11.30 -24.12 37.60
CA LYS A 164 11.63 -25.32 38.40
C LYS A 164 12.43 -26.34 37.60
N SER A 165 12.12 -26.53 36.32
CA SER A 165 12.88 -27.45 35.46
C SER A 165 14.30 -26.96 35.16
N GLU A 166 14.52 -25.65 35.05
CA GLU A 166 15.88 -25.09 34.94
C GLU A 166 16.66 -25.18 36.26
N ALA A 167 16.00 -24.98 37.40
CA ALA A 167 16.64 -25.10 38.71
C ALA A 167 17.16 -26.53 38.95
N VAL A 168 16.33 -27.54 38.69
CA VAL A 168 16.72 -28.96 38.81
C VAL A 168 17.87 -29.30 37.85
N LYS A 169 17.86 -28.75 36.63
CA LYS A 169 18.93 -28.97 35.66
C LYS A 169 20.26 -28.31 36.07
N ARG A 170 20.22 -27.17 36.76
CA ARG A 170 21.42 -26.54 37.33
C ARG A 170 21.97 -27.31 38.53
N GLU A 171 21.12 -27.91 39.37
CA GLU A 171 21.58 -28.76 40.46
C GLU A 171 22.24 -30.05 39.95
N GLU A 172 21.65 -30.74 38.96
CA GLU A 172 22.26 -31.93 38.35
C GLU A 172 23.59 -31.63 37.61
N GLN A 173 23.72 -30.45 37.00
CA GLN A 173 24.97 -30.03 36.37
C GLN A 173 26.03 -29.57 37.40
N GLY A 174 25.60 -29.03 38.54
CA GLY A 174 26.47 -28.68 39.66
C GLY A 174 27.10 -29.90 40.33
N GLU A 175 26.36 -30.99 40.49
CA GLU A 175 26.92 -32.24 41.04
C GLU A 175 27.89 -32.94 40.07
N LYS A 176 27.62 -32.93 38.76
CA LYS A 176 28.53 -33.55 37.77
C LYS A 176 29.85 -32.78 37.60
N THR A 177 29.88 -31.50 37.90
CA THR A 177 31.11 -30.69 37.86
C THR A 177 31.92 -30.77 39.15
N LYS A 178 31.29 -31.01 40.31
CA LYS A 178 31.99 -31.23 41.59
C LYS A 178 32.63 -32.61 41.71
N ALA A 179 32.05 -33.65 41.10
CA ALA A 179 32.62 -35.01 41.15
C ALA A 179 33.92 -35.19 40.32
N LYS A 180 34.39 -34.16 39.61
CA LYS A 180 35.62 -34.21 38.80
C LYS A 180 36.71 -33.21 39.23
N THR A 181 36.50 -32.45 40.32
CA THR A 181 37.43 -31.42 40.80
C THR A 181 38.13 -31.74 42.13
N GLU A 182 37.94 -32.93 42.69
CA GLU A 182 38.67 -33.38 43.90
C GLU A 182 39.63 -34.51 43.54
N GLY A 183 40.81 -34.16 43.03
CA GLY A 183 41.79 -35.19 42.67
C GLY A 183 43.08 -34.75 41.99
N ARG A 184 43.66 -33.59 42.35
CA ARG A 184 45.12 -33.31 42.30
C ARG A 184 45.38 -31.82 42.57
N VAL A 185 45.51 -31.46 43.83
CA VAL A 185 46.37 -30.33 44.23
C VAL A 185 47.78 -30.88 44.38
N GLY A 186 48.33 -31.42 43.29
CA GLY A 186 49.77 -31.58 43.19
C GLY A 186 50.33 -30.20 42.91
N LYS A 187 51.41 -29.81 43.61
CA LYS A 187 52.22 -28.63 43.28
C LYS A 187 52.52 -28.63 41.79
N ILE A 188 51.71 -27.93 41.00
CA ILE A 188 52.05 -27.59 39.62
C ILE A 188 53.17 -26.56 39.82
N GLY A 189 54.41 -27.05 39.74
CA GLY A 189 55.59 -26.18 39.61
C GLY A 189 55.34 -25.20 38.46
N PRO A 190 56.02 -24.04 38.45
CA PRO A 190 55.75 -22.96 37.51
C PRO A 190 55.60 -23.56 36.11
N ALA A 191 54.39 -23.50 35.57
CA ALA A 191 54.09 -24.05 34.27
C ALA A 191 55.04 -23.36 33.31
N VAL A 192 56.09 -24.08 32.91
CA VAL A 192 57.03 -23.62 31.91
C VAL A 192 56.17 -23.46 30.67
N LEU A 193 55.81 -22.22 30.37
CA LEU A 193 55.20 -21.78 29.12
C LEU A 193 56.20 -22.11 28.02
N THR A 194 56.27 -23.38 27.62
CA THR A 194 56.84 -23.78 26.34
C THR A 194 56.08 -22.95 25.31
N GLY A 195 56.78 -22.05 24.60
CA GLY A 195 56.19 -20.98 23.77
C GLY A 195 55.11 -21.39 22.76
N GLN A 196 54.90 -22.70 22.56
CA GLN A 196 53.83 -23.32 21.78
C GLN A 196 52.42 -22.82 22.16
N GLY A 197 52.12 -22.62 23.44
CA GLY A 197 50.78 -22.13 23.83
C GLY A 197 50.47 -20.71 23.36
N VAL A 198 51.50 -19.87 23.20
CA VAL A 198 51.34 -18.50 22.68
C VAL A 198 51.13 -18.52 21.17
N GLU A 199 51.79 -19.44 20.45
CA GLU A 199 51.58 -19.63 19.01
C GLU A 199 50.18 -20.19 18.71
N GLU A 200 49.70 -21.17 19.46
CA GLU A 200 48.33 -21.68 19.33
C GLU A 200 47.28 -20.61 19.65
N ALA A 201 47.49 -19.82 20.71
CA ALA A 201 46.59 -18.71 21.03
C ALA A 201 46.55 -17.64 19.93
N LYS A 202 47.69 -17.34 19.30
CA LYS A 202 47.76 -16.41 18.14
C LYS A 202 47.05 -17.00 16.92
N SER A 203 47.28 -18.27 16.61
CA SER A 203 46.64 -18.97 15.49
C SER A 203 45.12 -19.05 15.67
N ASN A 204 44.64 -19.47 16.85
CA ASN A 204 43.22 -19.52 17.17
C ASN A 204 42.58 -18.13 17.13
N ARG A 205 43.27 -17.09 17.61
CA ARG A 205 42.77 -15.71 17.50
C ARG A 205 42.67 -15.25 16.05
N LEU A 206 43.66 -15.59 15.21
CA LEU A 206 43.64 -15.25 13.79
C LEU A 206 42.53 -15.99 13.04
N LEU A 207 42.31 -17.27 13.37
CA LEU A 207 41.20 -18.08 12.83
C LEU A 207 39.84 -17.54 13.28
N LEU A 208 39.70 -17.14 14.56
CA LEU A 208 38.47 -16.54 15.08
C LEU A 208 38.18 -15.18 14.42
N LEU A 209 39.21 -14.33 14.26
CA LEU A 209 39.05 -13.07 13.53
C LEU A 209 38.72 -13.29 12.05
N GLY A 210 39.34 -14.29 11.42
CA GLY A 210 39.04 -14.68 10.04
C GLY A 210 37.58 -15.15 9.87
N THR A 211 37.09 -16.01 10.76
CA THR A 211 35.70 -16.49 10.73
C THR A 211 34.69 -15.38 10.99
N LEU A 212 34.94 -14.49 11.95
CA LEU A 212 34.10 -13.30 12.18
C LEU A 212 34.09 -12.38 10.94
N GLY A 213 35.24 -12.20 10.29
CA GLY A 213 35.35 -11.45 9.04
C GLY A 213 34.48 -12.04 7.92
N VAL A 214 34.49 -13.36 7.76
CA VAL A 214 33.65 -14.06 6.77
C VAL A 214 32.17 -13.93 7.10
N VAL A 215 31.76 -14.07 8.37
CA VAL A 215 30.36 -13.90 8.78
C VAL A 215 29.87 -12.48 8.54
N ALA A 216 30.69 -11.47 8.85
CA ALA A 216 30.36 -10.07 8.58
C ALA A 216 30.22 -9.79 7.08
N LEU A 217 31.09 -10.38 6.25
CA LEU A 217 31.02 -10.26 4.79
C LEU A 217 29.75 -10.91 4.24
N VAL A 218 29.41 -12.12 4.69
CA VAL A 218 28.17 -12.81 4.28
C VAL A 218 26.94 -12.02 4.72
N ALA A 219 26.93 -11.48 5.93
CA ALA A 219 25.84 -10.62 6.41
C ALA A 219 25.72 -9.32 5.60
N ALA A 220 26.84 -8.70 5.22
CA ALA A 220 26.84 -7.50 4.38
C ALA A 220 26.35 -7.78 2.95
N VAL A 221 26.78 -8.90 2.34
CA VAL A 221 26.31 -9.34 1.02
C VAL A 221 24.84 -9.72 1.08
N TYR A 222 24.40 -10.43 2.11
CA TYR A 222 22.99 -10.74 2.34
C TYR A 222 22.19 -9.44 2.48
N TRP A 223 22.64 -8.51 3.32
CA TRP A 223 21.97 -7.22 3.46
C TRP A 223 21.87 -6.47 2.12
N LEU A 224 22.95 -6.40 1.33
CA LEU A 224 22.94 -5.73 0.02
C LEU A 224 22.02 -6.41 -1.01
N LEU A 225 21.88 -7.74 -0.95
CA LEU A 225 20.99 -8.51 -1.82
C LEU A 225 19.52 -8.49 -1.37
N PHE A 226 19.25 -8.29 -0.07
CA PHE A 226 17.91 -8.39 0.53
C PHE A 226 17.35 -7.07 1.06
N THR A 227 18.10 -5.96 1.05
CA THR A 227 17.52 -4.64 1.23
C THR A 227 16.66 -4.32 0.02
N ASP A 228 15.35 -4.35 0.23
CA ASP A 228 14.39 -3.92 -0.78
C ASP A 228 14.74 -2.50 -1.23
N SER A 229 14.88 -2.31 -2.54
CA SER A 229 15.04 -0.97 -3.09
C SER A 229 13.80 -0.13 -2.76
N PRO A 230 13.94 1.18 -2.56
CA PRO A 230 12.80 2.04 -2.22
C PRO A 230 11.69 2.01 -3.30
N GLU A 231 12.06 1.78 -4.56
CA GLU A 231 11.13 1.57 -5.67
C GLU A 231 10.36 0.25 -5.51
N ARG A 232 11.05 -0.84 -5.11
CA ARG A 232 10.42 -2.13 -4.84
C ARG A 232 9.46 -2.04 -3.66
N ALA A 233 9.81 -1.27 -2.62
CA ALA A 233 8.90 -0.97 -1.52
C ALA A 233 7.62 -0.28 -2.00
N GLY A 234 7.69 0.64 -2.97
CA GLY A 234 6.53 1.27 -3.59
C GLY A 234 5.63 0.28 -4.35
N ILE A 235 6.21 -0.66 -5.11
CA ILE A 235 5.47 -1.75 -5.79
C ILE A 235 4.82 -2.68 -4.76
N ASN A 236 5.55 -3.04 -3.70
CA ASN A 236 5.05 -3.88 -2.61
C ASN A 236 3.91 -3.19 -1.85
N ALA A 237 4.01 -1.88 -1.60
CA ALA A 237 2.96 -1.10 -0.96
C ALA A 237 1.69 -1.05 -1.82
N PHE A 238 1.82 -0.88 -3.14
CA PHE A 238 0.68 -0.93 -4.07
C PHE A 238 0.00 -2.30 -4.07
N THR A 239 0.78 -3.39 -4.12
CA THR A 239 0.30 -4.79 -4.15
C THR A 239 -0.03 -5.39 -2.78
N ALA A 240 0.15 -4.64 -1.69
CA ALA A 240 -0.06 -5.13 -0.34
C ALA A 240 -1.46 -5.76 -0.16
N GLU A 241 -1.59 -6.75 0.71
CA GLU A 241 -2.91 -7.35 0.95
C GLU A 241 -3.91 -6.29 1.44
N VAL A 242 -5.13 -6.33 0.92
CA VAL A 242 -6.21 -5.46 1.39
C VAL A 242 -6.79 -6.08 2.65
N GLU A 243 -7.08 -5.26 3.65
CA GLU A 243 -7.67 -5.72 4.90
C GLU A 243 -8.96 -6.51 4.66
N PRO A 244 -9.15 -7.70 5.27
CA PRO A 244 -10.31 -8.56 5.02
C PRO A 244 -11.67 -7.89 5.25
N ALA A 245 -11.75 -6.92 6.17
CA ALA A 245 -12.96 -6.15 6.44
C ALA A 245 -13.41 -5.35 5.20
N ARG A 246 -12.48 -4.70 4.51
CA ARG A 246 -12.75 -3.93 3.28
C ARG A 246 -13.07 -4.82 2.08
N ILE A 247 -12.47 -6.01 2.03
CA ILE A 247 -12.79 -7.00 0.99
C ILE A 247 -14.28 -7.40 1.06
N ARG A 248 -14.81 -7.64 2.27
CA ARG A 248 -16.23 -7.99 2.46
C ARG A 248 -17.18 -6.86 2.07
N ALA A 249 -16.73 -5.60 2.18
CA ALA A 249 -17.49 -4.42 1.80
C ALA A 249 -17.49 -4.15 0.28
N GLY A 250 -16.76 -4.93 -0.53
CA GLY A 250 -16.59 -4.65 -1.96
C GLY A 250 -15.58 -3.54 -2.27
N GLU A 251 -14.90 -3.00 -1.26
CA GLU A 251 -13.94 -1.88 -1.40
C GLU A 251 -12.54 -2.34 -1.82
N ARG A 252 -12.37 -3.59 -2.23
CA ARG A 252 -11.05 -4.16 -2.54
C ARG A 252 -10.37 -3.42 -3.69
N VAL A 253 -11.06 -3.27 -4.82
CA VAL A 253 -10.55 -2.59 -6.02
C VAL A 253 -10.25 -1.11 -5.74
N PRO A 254 -11.19 -0.30 -5.19
CA PRO A 254 -10.89 1.11 -4.92
C PRO A 254 -9.77 1.29 -3.90
N THR A 255 -9.63 0.39 -2.91
CA THR A 255 -8.51 0.46 -1.96
C THR A 255 -7.16 0.20 -2.62
N ILE A 256 -7.09 -0.70 -3.61
CA ILE A 256 -5.85 -0.94 -4.38
C ILE A 256 -5.55 0.27 -5.27
N GLN A 257 -6.56 0.76 -6.00
CA GLN A 257 -6.41 1.92 -6.87
C GLN A 257 -6.01 3.18 -6.10
N ALA A 258 -6.55 3.34 -4.89
CA ALA A 258 -6.17 4.41 -3.97
C ALA A 258 -4.66 4.44 -3.70
N ARG A 259 -3.95 3.31 -3.72
CA ARG A 259 -2.50 3.32 -3.45
C ARG A 259 -1.65 3.89 -4.59
N ALA A 260 -2.22 4.08 -5.79
CA ALA A 260 -1.58 4.80 -6.86
C ALA A 260 -1.63 6.31 -6.63
N TRP A 261 -0.75 7.07 -7.30
CA TRP A 261 -0.84 8.52 -7.32
C TRP A 261 -2.10 9.01 -8.05
N LEU A 262 -2.41 8.38 -9.18
CA LEU A 262 -3.54 8.73 -10.02
C LEU A 262 -4.71 7.81 -9.69
N THR A 263 -5.61 8.32 -8.85
CA THR A 263 -6.93 7.72 -8.63
C THR A 263 -7.88 8.30 -9.66
N GLY A 264 -8.66 7.46 -10.35
CA GLY A 264 -9.47 7.90 -11.48
C GLY A 264 -10.40 9.04 -11.09
N LEU A 265 -10.22 10.20 -11.71
CA LEU A 265 -11.14 11.33 -11.60
C LEU A 265 -12.44 10.95 -12.32
N PRO A 266 -13.62 11.05 -11.68
CA PRO A 266 -14.89 10.88 -12.36
C PRO A 266 -15.00 11.89 -13.52
N PRO A 267 -15.64 11.56 -14.65
CA PRO A 267 -16.54 10.42 -14.89
C PRO A 267 -15.88 9.15 -15.47
N ALA A 268 -14.65 9.23 -15.94
CA ALA A 268 -13.95 8.10 -16.52
C ALA A 268 -13.13 7.45 -15.41
N PHE A 269 -13.58 6.31 -14.88
CA PHE A 269 -12.86 5.49 -13.89
C PHE A 269 -11.54 4.88 -14.45
N VAL A 270 -10.77 5.68 -15.18
CA VAL A 270 -9.45 5.36 -15.71
C VAL A 270 -8.46 5.53 -14.56
N GLY A 271 -8.57 4.63 -13.59
CA GLY A 271 -7.58 4.45 -12.55
C GLY A 271 -6.58 3.37 -12.98
N VAL A 272 -5.47 3.29 -12.25
CA VAL A 272 -4.50 2.19 -12.41
C VAL A 272 -5.22 0.83 -12.28
N PRO A 273 -4.99 -0.14 -13.18
CA PRO A 273 -5.56 -1.48 -13.06
C PRO A 273 -5.23 -2.12 -11.69
N PRO A 274 -6.21 -2.73 -10.99
CA PRO A 274 -5.99 -3.32 -9.66
C PRO A 274 -5.20 -4.62 -9.76
N LEU A 275 -3.87 -4.51 -9.68
CA LEU A 275 -2.94 -5.63 -9.65
C LEU A 275 -2.60 -5.99 -8.20
N ILE A 276 -2.64 -7.29 -7.86
CA ILE A 276 -2.36 -7.79 -6.51
C ILE A 276 -1.03 -8.54 -6.39
N GLU A 277 -0.41 -8.92 -7.51
CA GLU A 277 0.84 -9.64 -7.52
C GLU A 277 1.69 -9.14 -8.68
N MET A 278 2.91 -8.67 -8.40
CA MET A 278 3.87 -8.13 -9.36
C MET A 278 5.30 -8.60 -9.00
N ARG A 279 5.44 -9.89 -8.67
CA ARG A 279 6.70 -10.44 -8.13
C ARG A 279 7.84 -10.40 -9.13
N ASP A 280 7.55 -10.47 -10.44
CA ASP A 280 8.54 -10.41 -11.50
C ASP A 280 8.81 -8.98 -12.00
N ALA A 281 8.36 -7.94 -11.27
CA ALA A 281 8.61 -6.56 -11.65
C ALA A 281 10.12 -6.28 -11.74
N ARG A 282 10.58 -5.92 -12.93
CA ARG A 282 11.92 -5.42 -13.21
C ARG A 282 11.86 -3.90 -13.17
N ILE A 283 12.69 -3.31 -12.32
CA ILE A 283 12.80 -1.87 -12.15
C ILE A 283 13.86 -1.39 -13.14
N GLY A 284 13.49 -0.44 -13.99
CA GLY A 284 14.36 0.19 -14.98
C GLY A 284 15.20 1.31 -14.39
N SER A 285 15.78 2.15 -15.26
CA SER A 285 16.51 3.33 -14.83
C SER A 285 15.59 4.40 -14.25
N THR A 286 16.06 5.03 -13.17
CA THR A 286 15.42 6.20 -12.56
C THR A 286 15.87 7.46 -13.29
N ARG A 287 14.93 8.28 -13.74
CA ARG A 287 15.17 9.61 -14.30
C ARG A 287 14.67 10.70 -13.37
N THR A 288 15.41 11.80 -13.27
CA THR A 288 15.04 12.96 -12.44
C THR A 288 14.61 14.11 -13.33
N ILE A 289 13.41 14.62 -13.09
CA ILE A 289 12.80 15.74 -13.80
C ILE A 289 12.86 16.95 -12.87
N ASN A 290 13.61 17.98 -13.29
CA ASN A 290 13.67 19.24 -12.55
C ASN A 290 12.43 20.08 -12.86
N LEU A 291 11.64 20.37 -11.83
CA LEU A 291 10.37 21.11 -12.00
C LEU A 291 10.51 22.61 -11.71
N LEU A 292 11.63 23.04 -11.09
CA LEU A 292 11.89 24.45 -10.77
C LEU A 292 11.79 25.40 -11.98
N PRO A 293 12.33 25.07 -13.18
CA PRO A 293 12.23 25.97 -14.34
C PRO A 293 10.80 26.20 -14.82
N ALA A 294 9.88 25.26 -14.53
CA ALA A 294 8.49 25.33 -14.94
C ALA A 294 7.58 26.01 -13.89
N LYS A 295 8.13 26.51 -12.77
CA LYS A 295 7.36 27.07 -11.66
C LYS A 295 6.36 28.14 -12.08
N ASP A 296 6.78 29.05 -12.94
CA ASP A 296 5.94 30.17 -13.39
C ASP A 296 4.81 29.70 -14.31
N LEU A 297 5.05 28.62 -15.08
CA LEU A 297 4.02 27.97 -15.89
C LEU A 297 2.95 27.33 -15.00
N PHE A 298 3.35 26.63 -13.93
CA PHE A 298 2.39 26.08 -12.97
C PHE A 298 1.62 27.17 -12.21
N ALA A 299 2.27 28.30 -11.90
CA ALA A 299 1.59 29.45 -11.31
C ALA A 299 0.51 30.02 -12.23
N SER A 300 0.69 29.95 -13.55
CA SER A 300 -0.32 30.37 -14.53
C SER A 300 -1.56 29.46 -14.55
N LEU A 301 -1.43 28.20 -14.14
CA LEU A 301 -2.55 27.25 -14.01
C LEU A 301 -3.36 27.45 -12.73
N LYS A 302 -2.89 28.28 -11.80
CA LYS A 302 -3.53 28.46 -10.49
C LYS A 302 -4.97 28.96 -10.64
N GLY A 303 -5.91 28.18 -10.12
CA GLY A 303 -7.34 28.49 -10.17
C GLY A 303 -8.02 28.18 -11.52
N LEU A 304 -7.32 27.54 -12.45
CA LEU A 304 -7.93 26.98 -13.66
C LEU A 304 -8.38 25.53 -13.40
N VAL A 305 -9.44 25.10 -14.09
CA VAL A 305 -9.96 23.74 -14.06
C VAL A 305 -9.81 23.15 -15.47
N PRO A 306 -9.34 21.91 -15.62
CA PRO A 306 -9.27 21.27 -16.93
C PRO A 306 -10.70 20.94 -17.39
N VAL A 307 -11.08 21.42 -18.58
CA VAL A 307 -12.37 21.10 -19.22
C VAL A 307 -12.20 19.85 -20.08
N GLU A 308 -13.27 19.07 -20.24
CA GLU A 308 -13.28 17.89 -21.12
C GLU A 308 -14.41 18.00 -22.13
N PRO A 309 -14.21 17.58 -23.39
CA PRO A 309 -13.19 16.65 -23.91
C PRO A 309 -11.97 17.35 -24.53
N GLY A 310 -11.98 18.68 -24.59
CA GLY A 310 -10.91 19.48 -25.16
C GLY A 310 -9.89 19.86 -24.09
N PRO A 311 -8.59 19.67 -24.31
CA PRO A 311 -7.58 19.90 -23.29
C PRO A 311 -7.34 21.41 -23.13
N VAL A 312 -8.26 22.09 -22.46
CA VAL A 312 -8.19 23.53 -22.19
C VAL A 312 -8.42 23.75 -20.71
N TRP A 313 -7.59 24.61 -20.13
CA TRP A 313 -7.69 25.04 -18.74
C TRP A 313 -8.49 26.33 -18.69
N VAL A 314 -9.61 26.33 -17.97
CA VAL A 314 -10.55 27.45 -17.92
C VAL A 314 -10.88 27.79 -16.47
N PRO A 315 -11.06 29.08 -16.11
CA PRO A 315 -11.54 29.43 -14.77
C PRO A 315 -12.87 28.74 -14.44
N PRO A 316 -13.08 28.27 -13.19
CA PRO A 316 -14.29 27.54 -12.80
C PRO A 316 -15.57 28.36 -13.01
N GLU A 317 -15.50 29.69 -12.85
CA GLU A 317 -16.62 30.62 -13.08
C GLU A 317 -17.11 30.66 -14.54
N ARG A 318 -16.28 30.20 -15.48
CA ARG A 318 -16.56 30.22 -16.93
C ARG A 318 -16.88 28.84 -17.50
N MET A 319 -16.89 27.78 -16.68
CA MET A 319 -17.21 26.41 -17.10
C MET A 319 -18.53 26.33 -17.89
N GLY A 320 -19.60 26.96 -17.39
CA GLY A 320 -20.90 26.94 -18.08
C GLY A 320 -20.87 27.58 -19.47
N ALA A 321 -20.12 28.67 -19.65
CA ALA A 321 -19.98 29.32 -20.95
C ALA A 321 -19.17 28.50 -21.97
N VAL A 322 -18.30 27.61 -21.47
CA VAL A 322 -17.53 26.67 -22.29
C VAL A 322 -18.37 25.45 -22.65
N ASP A 323 -19.20 24.96 -21.73
CA ASP A 323 -20.15 23.89 -22.01
C ASP A 323 -21.18 24.30 -23.07
N ASP A 324 -21.61 25.56 -23.11
CA ASP A 324 -22.47 26.10 -24.18
C ASP A 324 -21.79 26.08 -25.57
N LEU A 325 -20.46 26.11 -25.63
CA LEU A 325 -19.71 26.02 -26.89
C LEU A 325 -19.55 24.57 -27.36
N ARG A 326 -19.81 23.58 -26.49
CA ARG A 326 -19.57 22.17 -26.77
C ARG A 326 -20.65 21.65 -27.71
N ARG A 327 -20.26 21.34 -28.95
CA ARG A 327 -21.10 20.57 -29.88
C ARG A 327 -20.63 19.12 -29.93
N PRO A 328 -21.54 18.14 -29.99
CA PRO A 328 -21.17 16.71 -29.97
C PRO A 328 -20.25 16.31 -31.12
N ASP A 329 -20.41 16.93 -32.30
CA ASP A 329 -19.65 16.60 -33.51
C ASP A 329 -18.42 17.51 -33.74
N GLN A 330 -18.11 18.41 -32.79
CA GLN A 330 -17.01 19.36 -32.98
C GLN A 330 -15.66 18.69 -32.76
N LYS A 331 -14.77 18.84 -33.75
CA LYS A 331 -13.38 18.41 -33.62
C LYS A 331 -12.69 19.11 -32.44
N PRO A 332 -11.83 18.43 -31.65
CA PRO A 332 -11.18 19.00 -30.48
C PRO A 332 -10.43 20.31 -30.79
N GLU A 333 -9.75 20.39 -31.93
CA GLU A 333 -9.02 21.60 -32.37
C GLU A 333 -9.94 22.81 -32.57
N ALA A 334 -11.10 22.60 -33.20
CA ALA A 334 -12.08 23.66 -33.43
C ALA A 334 -12.71 24.13 -32.10
N PHE A 335 -12.89 23.22 -31.15
CA PHE A 335 -13.34 23.56 -29.80
C PHE A 335 -12.29 24.39 -29.06
N ILE A 336 -11.02 23.98 -29.07
CA ILE A 336 -9.91 24.75 -28.46
C ILE A 336 -9.86 26.17 -29.03
N ALA A 337 -9.90 26.31 -30.36
CA ALA A 337 -9.88 27.62 -31.02
C ALA A 337 -11.10 28.49 -30.64
N ALA A 338 -12.29 27.89 -30.51
CA ALA A 338 -13.49 28.60 -30.08
C ALA A 338 -13.39 29.08 -28.63
N VAL A 339 -12.85 28.24 -27.72
CA VAL A 339 -12.66 28.60 -26.31
C VAL A 339 -11.60 29.69 -26.17
N LEU A 340 -10.44 29.57 -26.83
CA LEU A 340 -9.38 30.59 -26.81
C LEU A 340 -9.85 31.93 -27.37
N LYS A 341 -10.74 31.92 -28.37
CA LYS A 341 -11.32 33.15 -28.95
C LYS A 341 -12.26 33.86 -27.98
N ARG A 342 -12.99 33.11 -27.15
CA ARG A 342 -14.00 33.65 -26.22
C ARG A 342 -13.41 34.01 -24.86
N GLU A 343 -12.48 33.19 -24.37
CA GLU A 343 -11.90 33.29 -23.03
C GLU A 343 -10.41 33.63 -23.11
N LYS A 344 -10.07 34.90 -22.87
CA LYS A 344 -8.68 35.39 -22.91
C LYS A 344 -7.76 34.77 -21.84
N LYS A 345 -8.34 34.20 -20.78
CA LYS A 345 -7.61 33.54 -19.68
C LYS A 345 -7.48 32.03 -19.86
N ALA A 346 -8.04 31.47 -20.93
CA ALA A 346 -7.93 30.05 -21.19
C ALA A 346 -6.52 29.70 -21.68
N ILE A 347 -5.97 28.60 -21.17
CA ILE A 347 -4.67 28.08 -21.61
C ILE A 347 -4.93 26.77 -22.36
N SER A 348 -4.50 26.71 -23.61
CA SER A 348 -4.56 25.47 -24.38
C SER A 348 -3.46 24.51 -23.94
N HIS A 349 -3.81 23.25 -23.74
CA HIS A 349 -2.88 22.20 -23.33
C HIS A 349 -1.72 21.95 -24.29
N PRO A 350 -1.89 21.93 -25.63
CA PRO A 350 -0.74 21.80 -26.52
C PRO A 350 0.27 22.92 -26.33
N ALA A 351 -0.20 24.16 -26.19
CA ALA A 351 0.69 25.30 -25.91
C ALA A 351 1.39 25.18 -24.55
N PHE A 352 0.68 24.67 -23.52
CA PHE A 352 1.28 24.41 -22.22
C PHE A 352 2.38 23.33 -22.28
N LEU A 353 2.16 22.25 -23.02
CA LEU A 353 3.18 21.22 -23.25
C LEU A 353 4.38 21.78 -24.01
N ASP A 354 4.14 22.57 -25.06
CA ASP A 354 5.21 23.24 -25.81
C ASP A 354 6.01 24.17 -24.90
N ASP A 355 5.36 24.95 -24.03
CA ASP A 355 6.02 25.83 -23.07
C ASP A 355 6.82 25.04 -22.02
N LEU A 356 6.33 23.88 -21.56
CA LEU A 356 7.12 22.97 -20.72
C LEU A 356 8.39 22.50 -21.44
N THR A 357 8.30 22.13 -22.72
CA THR A 357 9.50 21.71 -23.47
C THR A 357 10.49 22.86 -23.67
N LYS A 358 10.02 24.12 -23.81
CA LYS A 358 10.89 25.30 -23.87
C LYS A 358 11.66 25.54 -22.58
N THR A 359 11.18 25.05 -21.43
CA THR A 359 11.93 25.10 -20.16
C THR A 359 13.09 24.08 -20.08
N GLY A 360 13.30 23.29 -21.14
CA GLY A 360 14.34 22.25 -21.21
C GLY A 360 13.85 20.86 -20.80
N MET A 361 12.54 20.69 -20.58
CA MET A 361 11.94 19.38 -20.28
C MET A 361 11.81 18.53 -21.54
N SER A 362 12.10 17.23 -21.46
CA SER A 362 11.85 16.34 -22.58
C SER A 362 10.35 16.20 -22.84
N LYS A 363 9.95 15.90 -24.09
CA LYS A 363 8.53 15.71 -24.43
C LYS A 363 7.87 14.62 -23.56
N GLU A 364 8.58 13.53 -23.30
CA GLU A 364 8.08 12.46 -22.44
C GLU A 364 7.90 12.90 -20.98
N ASP A 365 8.77 13.79 -20.47
CA ASP A 365 8.66 14.32 -19.13
C ASP A 365 7.51 15.33 -19.01
N ALA A 366 7.30 16.15 -20.05
CA ALA A 366 6.16 17.04 -20.16
C ALA A 366 4.83 16.24 -20.18
N ASP A 367 4.79 15.12 -20.90
CA ASP A 367 3.63 14.22 -20.92
C ASP A 367 3.37 13.58 -19.54
N ILE A 368 4.42 13.21 -18.78
CA ILE A 368 4.26 12.69 -17.41
C ILE A 368 3.73 13.76 -16.47
N VAL A 369 4.30 14.96 -16.56
CA VAL A 369 3.84 16.12 -15.79
C VAL A 369 2.38 16.40 -16.09
N ASP A 370 1.98 16.40 -17.37
CA ASP A 370 0.59 16.60 -17.76
C ASP A 370 -0.36 15.51 -17.23
N LEU A 371 0.02 14.24 -17.34
CA LEU A 371 -0.75 13.13 -16.75
C LEU A 371 -1.02 13.37 -15.25
N PHE A 372 -0.04 13.96 -14.56
CA PHE A 372 -0.16 14.30 -13.14
C PHE A 372 -1.15 15.44 -12.89
N ILE A 373 -1.02 16.55 -13.61
CA ILE A 373 -1.88 17.74 -13.43
C ILE A 373 -3.33 17.40 -13.79
N ARG A 374 -3.54 16.61 -14.85
CA ARG A 374 -4.87 16.19 -15.29
C ARG A 374 -5.47 15.09 -14.41
N GLY A 375 -4.67 14.45 -13.56
CA GLY A 375 -5.10 13.35 -12.72
C GLY A 375 -5.56 12.10 -13.49
N ARG A 376 -5.02 11.85 -14.69
CA ARG A 376 -5.46 10.75 -15.56
C ARG A 376 -4.33 9.85 -15.97
N THR A 377 -4.57 8.54 -15.96
CA THR A 377 -3.66 7.53 -16.52
C THR A 377 -4.02 7.30 -18.00
N GLY A 378 -3.59 8.19 -18.89
CA GLY A 378 -3.95 8.10 -20.32
C GLY A 378 -3.30 6.93 -21.06
N ASN A 379 -4.09 6.21 -21.86
CA ASN A 379 -3.70 5.59 -23.13
C ASN A 379 -4.74 5.82 -24.26
N ASP A 380 -5.79 6.65 -24.02
CA ASP A 380 -6.85 6.94 -25.01
C ASP A 380 -6.45 7.97 -26.08
N THR A 381 -5.15 8.22 -26.28
CA THR A 381 -4.66 8.79 -27.55
C THR A 381 -4.60 7.75 -28.66
N THR A 382 -5.14 6.53 -28.44
CA THR A 382 -5.51 5.68 -29.56
C THR A 382 -6.54 6.43 -30.40
N THR A 383 -6.06 6.89 -31.55
CA THR A 383 -6.82 7.50 -32.63
C THR A 383 -8.18 6.81 -32.76
N PRO A 384 -9.30 7.56 -32.79
CA PRO A 384 -10.66 6.99 -32.87
C PRO A 384 -10.91 6.09 -34.09
N ASP A 385 -9.96 5.96 -35.02
CA ASP A 385 -10.09 5.19 -36.24
C ASP A 385 -9.93 3.66 -36.05
N ALA A 386 -9.47 3.17 -34.90
CA ALA A 386 -9.19 1.73 -34.72
C ALA A 386 -10.35 0.91 -34.13
N GLN A 387 -11.45 1.53 -33.66
CA GLN A 387 -12.59 0.82 -33.06
C GLN A 387 -13.85 0.75 -33.94
N ALA A 388 -13.83 1.35 -35.14
CA ALA A 388 -14.99 1.39 -36.02
C ALA A 388 -15.15 0.18 -36.98
N THR A 389 -14.23 -0.79 -36.98
CA THR A 389 -14.23 -1.90 -37.97
C THR A 389 -14.63 -3.28 -37.42
N ALA A 390 -15.07 -3.39 -36.16
CA ALA A 390 -15.46 -4.68 -35.57
C ALA A 390 -16.98 -4.90 -35.40
N ALA A 391 -17.81 -4.04 -35.99
CA ALA A 391 -19.27 -4.14 -35.91
C ALA A 391 -19.94 -4.05 -37.28
N ASP A 392 -19.53 -4.90 -38.23
CA ASP A 392 -20.35 -5.21 -39.39
C ASP A 392 -20.28 -6.71 -39.71
N ASN A 393 -21.00 -7.49 -38.92
CA ASN A 393 -21.47 -8.80 -39.34
C ASN A 393 -23.00 -8.72 -39.36
N THR A 394 -23.49 -8.25 -40.51
CA THR A 394 -24.88 -8.32 -40.92
C THR A 394 -25.36 -9.77 -40.87
N ALA A 395 -26.12 -10.10 -39.82
CA ALA A 395 -26.86 -11.36 -39.73
C ALA A 395 -28.22 -11.18 -40.43
N GLU A 396 -28.41 -12.04 -41.40
CA GLU A 396 -29.57 -12.23 -42.26
C GLU A 396 -30.87 -12.39 -41.46
N LYS A 397 -31.86 -11.58 -41.84
CA LYS A 397 -33.24 -11.60 -41.34
C LYS A 397 -34.02 -12.76 -41.98
N PRO A 398 -34.77 -13.55 -41.21
CA PRO A 398 -36.00 -14.14 -41.73
C PRO A 398 -37.23 -13.67 -40.95
N ALA A 399 -38.19 -13.22 -41.76
CA ALA A 399 -39.64 -13.37 -41.67
C ALA A 399 -40.34 -13.43 -40.29
N ALA A 400 -41.11 -12.37 -40.05
CA ALA A 400 -42.52 -12.34 -39.66
C ALA A 400 -43.11 -13.53 -38.89
N THR A 401 -43.64 -13.24 -37.70
CA THR A 401 -44.88 -13.87 -37.22
C THR A 401 -45.66 -12.84 -36.40
N ASP A 402 -46.88 -12.57 -36.86
CA ASP A 402 -47.93 -11.77 -36.22
C ASP A 402 -48.35 -12.36 -34.87
N GLN A 403 -48.52 -11.53 -33.85
CA GLN A 403 -49.50 -11.79 -32.79
C GLN A 403 -50.06 -10.49 -32.19
N PRO A 404 -51.31 -10.55 -31.66
CA PRO A 404 -52.23 -9.42 -31.66
C PRO A 404 -52.24 -8.63 -30.34
N THR A 405 -52.65 -7.38 -30.50
CA THR A 405 -53.03 -6.42 -29.47
C THR A 405 -54.19 -6.93 -28.61
N GLY A 406 -54.02 -6.87 -27.29
CA GLY A 406 -55.06 -7.09 -26.30
C GLY A 406 -54.78 -6.27 -25.03
N PRO A 407 -55.82 -5.80 -24.31
CA PRO A 407 -55.82 -4.48 -23.71
C PRO A 407 -55.47 -4.44 -22.22
N GLU A 408 -54.82 -3.34 -21.85
CA GLU A 408 -55.16 -2.46 -20.72
C GLU A 408 -55.75 -3.12 -19.46
N LYS A 409 -54.92 -3.27 -18.41
CA LYS A 409 -55.45 -3.39 -17.05
C LYS A 409 -54.47 -2.93 -15.96
N SER A 410 -54.96 -1.91 -15.24
CA SER A 410 -54.89 -1.71 -13.79
C SER A 410 -53.53 -1.45 -13.12
N ALA A 411 -53.40 -0.19 -12.72
CA ALA A 411 -52.53 0.33 -11.67
C ALA A 411 -52.57 -0.53 -10.39
N THR A 412 -51.39 -0.78 -9.82
CA THR A 412 -51.20 -1.33 -8.48
C THR A 412 -50.49 -0.26 -7.63
N PRO A 413 -50.93 -0.03 -6.38
CA PRO A 413 -50.47 1.10 -5.58
C PRO A 413 -49.05 0.89 -5.04
N GLU A 414 -48.34 2.01 -5.04
CA GLU A 414 -46.98 2.23 -4.59
C GLU A 414 -46.80 1.85 -3.10
N LYS A 415 -45.90 0.90 -2.84
CA LYS A 415 -45.53 0.46 -1.50
C LYS A 415 -44.50 1.45 -0.94
N PRO A 416 -44.69 2.00 0.28
CA PRO A 416 -43.77 3.00 0.83
C PRO A 416 -42.40 2.38 1.10
N THR A 417 -41.40 2.90 0.39
CA THR A 417 -39.97 2.63 0.59
C THR A 417 -39.58 3.01 2.02
N PRO A 418 -38.99 2.10 2.81
CA PRO A 418 -38.55 2.42 4.16
C PRO A 418 -37.39 3.42 4.09
N THR A 419 -37.62 4.60 4.64
CA THR A 419 -36.64 5.66 4.86
C THR A 419 -35.48 5.10 5.67
N GLN A 420 -34.36 4.78 5.00
CA GLN A 420 -33.12 4.43 5.66
C GLN A 420 -32.60 5.67 6.39
N LYS A 421 -32.60 5.60 7.72
CA LYS A 421 -31.98 6.59 8.61
C LYS A 421 -30.48 6.66 8.26
N PRO A 422 -29.92 7.85 7.97
CA PRO A 422 -28.49 7.98 7.72
C PRO A 422 -27.72 7.72 9.01
N VAL A 423 -27.17 6.52 9.15
CA VAL A 423 -26.25 6.16 10.23
C VAL A 423 -24.88 6.73 9.89
N ALA A 424 -24.56 7.87 10.51
CA ALA A 424 -23.24 8.36 10.84
C ALA A 424 -22.14 8.22 9.75
N ALA A 425 -22.19 9.11 8.75
CA ALA A 425 -21.14 9.38 7.76
C ALA A 425 -19.88 10.09 8.33
N ALA A 426 -19.61 9.98 9.64
CA ALA A 426 -18.67 10.88 10.34
C ALA A 426 -17.26 10.31 10.59
N ARG A 427 -16.87 9.16 10.00
CA ARG A 427 -15.52 8.58 10.23
C ARG A 427 -14.75 8.10 9.00
N ALA A 428 -15.33 8.18 7.81
CA ALA A 428 -14.51 8.19 6.60
C ALA A 428 -14.07 9.64 6.39
N ARG A 429 -12.91 10.04 6.97
CA ARG A 429 -12.12 11.07 6.29
C ARG A 429 -11.86 10.46 4.92
N THR A 430 -12.59 10.99 3.95
CA THR A 430 -12.71 10.58 2.56
C THR A 430 -11.31 10.32 2.04
N VAL A 431 -11.01 9.04 1.80
CA VAL A 431 -9.76 8.60 1.18
C VAL A 431 -9.51 9.42 -0.10
N ASP A 432 -10.59 9.81 -0.77
CA ASP A 432 -10.64 10.71 -1.93
C ASP A 432 -10.04 12.11 -1.72
N ASP A 433 -10.00 12.62 -0.47
CA ASP A 433 -9.43 13.93 -0.18
C ASP A 433 -7.89 13.92 -0.10
N GLN A 434 -7.31 12.81 0.36
CA GLN A 434 -5.86 12.71 0.53
C GLN A 434 -5.12 12.53 -0.80
N TYR A 435 -5.70 11.81 -1.76
CA TYR A 435 -5.07 11.61 -3.08
C TYR A 435 -5.18 12.83 -3.98
N ASN A 436 -6.28 13.58 -3.86
CA ASN A 436 -6.38 14.90 -4.45
C ASN A 436 -5.43 15.93 -3.80
N ALA A 437 -4.77 15.63 -2.67
CA ALA A 437 -3.95 16.64 -1.99
C ALA A 437 -2.74 17.07 -2.82
N ILE A 438 -2.09 16.15 -3.55
CA ILE A 438 -0.91 16.51 -4.37
C ILE A 438 -1.32 17.35 -5.57
N VAL A 439 -2.35 16.93 -6.30
CA VAL A 439 -2.88 17.73 -7.41
C VAL A 439 -3.38 19.08 -6.91
N LYS A 440 -4.11 19.13 -5.78
CA LYS A 440 -4.54 20.39 -5.14
C LYS A 440 -3.35 21.30 -4.81
N ARG A 441 -2.23 20.75 -4.33
CA ARG A 441 -1.00 21.52 -4.06
C ARG A 441 -0.35 22.05 -5.34
N TRP A 442 -0.27 21.23 -6.39
CA TRP A 442 0.23 21.66 -7.70
C TRP A 442 -0.63 22.79 -8.27
N MET A 443 -1.95 22.63 -8.21
CA MET A 443 -2.92 23.65 -8.63
C MET A 443 -2.93 24.89 -7.74
N ALA A 444 -2.40 24.81 -6.51
CA ALA A 444 -2.17 25.97 -5.64
C ALA A 444 -0.87 26.73 -5.98
N GLY A 445 -0.04 26.20 -6.88
CA GLY A 445 1.28 26.71 -7.24
C GLY A 445 2.41 26.18 -6.36
N GLU A 446 2.13 25.23 -5.46
CA GLU A 446 3.16 24.51 -4.72
C GLU A 446 3.66 23.35 -5.57
N ILE A 447 4.88 23.47 -6.09
CA ILE A 447 5.52 22.41 -6.87
C ILE A 447 6.71 21.79 -6.12
N PRO A 448 6.98 20.48 -6.28
CA PRO A 448 8.19 19.87 -5.74
C PRO A 448 9.43 20.40 -6.47
N THR A 449 10.60 20.25 -5.85
CA THR A 449 11.88 20.66 -6.41
C THR A 449 12.22 19.81 -7.63
N SER A 450 12.11 18.48 -7.48
CA SER A 450 12.24 17.55 -8.59
C SER A 450 11.31 16.35 -8.42
N MET A 451 11.03 15.68 -9.53
CA MET A 451 10.24 14.47 -9.61
C MET A 451 11.09 13.35 -10.19
N GLN A 452 11.24 12.25 -9.47
CA GLN A 452 11.92 11.06 -9.94
C GLN A 452 10.90 10.09 -10.52
N VAL A 453 11.19 9.58 -11.71
CA VAL A 453 10.34 8.62 -12.42
C VAL A 453 11.16 7.38 -12.73
N THR A 454 10.61 6.22 -12.42
CA THR A 454 11.24 4.94 -12.72
C THR A 454 10.27 4.05 -13.46
N ARG A 455 10.65 3.59 -14.64
CA ARG A 455 9.85 2.61 -15.38
C ARG A 455 9.99 1.24 -14.71
N PHE A 456 8.91 0.48 -14.64
CA PHE A 456 8.97 -0.92 -14.23
C PHE A 456 8.10 -1.75 -15.16
N PHE A 457 8.49 -2.99 -15.41
CA PHE A 457 7.73 -3.89 -16.26
C PHE A 457 7.85 -5.32 -15.77
N GLY A 458 6.86 -6.14 -16.11
CA GLY A 458 6.82 -7.54 -15.74
C GLY A 458 5.92 -8.33 -16.67
N SER A 459 6.12 -9.64 -16.67
CA SER A 459 5.41 -10.57 -17.54
C SER A 459 4.30 -11.34 -16.83
N ARG A 460 4.24 -11.26 -15.48
CA ARG A 460 3.35 -12.06 -14.63
C ARG A 460 2.72 -11.21 -13.54
N GLY A 461 1.76 -10.37 -13.93
CA GLY A 461 0.90 -9.64 -13.02
C GLY A 461 -0.43 -10.34 -12.80
N THR A 462 -0.96 -10.38 -11.58
CA THR A 462 -2.33 -10.88 -11.32
C THR A 462 -3.30 -9.71 -11.22
N MET A 463 -4.11 -9.50 -12.25
CA MET A 463 -5.12 -8.44 -12.31
C MET A 463 -6.46 -8.92 -11.76
N LEU A 464 -7.13 -8.08 -10.95
CA LEU A 464 -8.48 -8.33 -10.47
C LEU A 464 -9.52 -7.78 -11.45
N LEU A 465 -10.34 -8.67 -12.01
CA LEU A 465 -11.50 -8.34 -12.81
C LEU A 465 -12.75 -8.42 -11.93
N SER A 466 -13.45 -7.31 -11.76
CA SER A 466 -14.73 -7.27 -11.04
C SER A 466 -15.81 -7.98 -11.87
N ARG A 467 -16.47 -9.00 -11.29
CA ARG A 467 -17.65 -9.68 -11.84
C ARG A 467 -18.76 -9.66 -10.79
N GLY A 468 -19.27 -8.46 -10.53
CA GLY A 468 -20.27 -8.22 -9.49
C GLY A 468 -19.68 -8.43 -8.10
N GLN A 469 -20.19 -9.41 -7.35
CA GLN A 469 -19.68 -9.75 -6.01
C GLN A 469 -18.46 -10.68 -6.00
N SER A 470 -18.08 -11.21 -7.16
CA SER A 470 -16.93 -12.10 -7.31
C SER A 470 -15.81 -11.40 -8.08
N PHE A 471 -14.56 -11.72 -7.75
CA PHE A 471 -13.40 -11.26 -8.51
C PHE A 471 -12.83 -12.43 -9.29
N LYS A 472 -12.65 -12.26 -10.60
CA LYS A 472 -11.85 -13.18 -11.41
C LYS A 472 -10.42 -12.64 -11.47
N THR A 473 -9.44 -13.52 -11.32
CA THR A 473 -8.03 -13.16 -11.55
C THR A 473 -7.66 -13.45 -13.01
N ALA A 474 -6.85 -12.59 -13.60
CA ALA A 474 -6.26 -12.79 -14.91
C ALA A 474 -4.76 -12.48 -14.84
N GLU A 475 -3.94 -13.33 -15.45
CA GLU A 475 -2.51 -13.07 -15.60
C GLU A 475 -2.30 -12.11 -16.78
N VAL A 476 -1.55 -11.03 -16.55
CA VAL A 476 -1.30 -9.97 -17.53
C VAL A 476 0.18 -9.61 -17.55
N GLU A 477 0.66 -9.20 -18.73
CA GLU A 477 1.90 -8.44 -18.82
C GLU A 477 1.61 -7.00 -18.44
N TYR A 478 2.57 -6.35 -17.79
CA TYR A 478 2.39 -4.99 -17.33
C TYR A 478 3.64 -4.15 -17.57
N ASP A 479 3.41 -2.88 -17.87
CA ASP A 479 4.43 -1.85 -18.03
C ASP A 479 3.91 -0.59 -17.34
N GLY A 480 4.64 -0.11 -16.35
CA GLY A 480 4.22 0.97 -15.47
C GLY A 480 5.33 1.94 -15.15
N ARG A 481 4.95 3.01 -14.48
CA ARG A 481 5.86 4.06 -14.00
C ARG A 481 5.64 4.28 -12.51
N LEU A 482 6.72 4.30 -11.74
CA LEU A 482 6.74 4.77 -10.36
C LEU A 482 7.17 6.22 -10.34
N VAL A 483 6.63 6.97 -9.39
CA VAL A 483 6.99 8.38 -9.16
C VAL A 483 7.29 8.62 -7.68
N HIS A 484 8.32 9.41 -7.45
CA HIS A 484 8.76 9.92 -6.16
C HIS A 484 9.02 11.42 -6.26
N PHE A 485 8.65 12.18 -5.23
CA PHE A 485 8.80 13.64 -5.20
C PHE A 485 9.87 14.06 -4.21
N THR A 486 10.74 14.98 -4.61
CA THR A 486 11.72 15.59 -3.71
C THR A 486 11.37 17.05 -3.46
N GLY A 487 11.48 17.47 -2.20
CA GLY A 487 11.19 18.84 -1.76
C GLY A 487 10.72 18.87 -0.31
N THR A 488 10.78 20.05 0.30
CA THR A 488 10.25 20.26 1.66
C THR A 488 8.75 19.97 1.68
N ASP A 489 8.31 19.19 2.66
CA ASP A 489 6.90 18.81 2.87
C ASP A 489 6.28 17.93 1.76
N TRP A 490 7.07 17.36 0.85
CA TRP A 490 6.57 16.39 -0.12
C TRP A 490 6.76 14.96 0.37
N PRO A 491 5.79 14.06 0.11
CA PRO A 491 5.89 12.66 0.51
C PRO A 491 7.09 11.99 -0.19
N GLN A 492 7.98 11.43 0.63
CA GLN A 492 9.21 10.76 0.17
C GLN A 492 8.99 9.27 -0.19
N GLU A 493 7.75 8.88 -0.47
CA GLU A 493 7.40 7.50 -0.82
C GLU A 493 7.27 7.32 -2.34
N TRP A 494 7.73 6.19 -2.84
CA TRP A 494 7.49 5.78 -4.22
C TRP A 494 6.06 5.24 -4.35
N LYS A 495 5.30 5.75 -5.31
CA LYS A 495 4.01 5.15 -5.69
C LYS A 495 3.88 4.98 -7.19
N VAL A 496 2.98 4.08 -7.56
CA VAL A 496 2.60 3.81 -8.94
C VAL A 496 1.87 5.02 -9.52
N LEU A 497 2.37 5.53 -10.64
CA LEU A 497 1.72 6.58 -11.42
C LEU A 497 0.77 5.98 -12.46
N THR A 498 1.31 5.16 -13.37
CA THR A 498 0.55 4.51 -14.44
C THR A 498 0.91 3.03 -14.52
N ILE A 499 -0.05 2.20 -14.93
CA ILE A 499 0.21 0.82 -15.37
C ILE A 499 -0.62 0.56 -16.62
N THR A 500 0.07 0.21 -17.70
CA THR A 500 -0.52 -0.37 -18.90
C THR A 500 -0.47 -1.88 -18.76
N THR A 501 -1.60 -2.56 -18.99
CA THR A 501 -1.66 -4.02 -18.97
C THR A 501 -1.93 -4.55 -20.37
N LYS A 502 -1.29 -5.65 -20.73
CA LYS A 502 -1.60 -6.43 -21.94
C LYS A 502 -2.05 -7.81 -21.47
N MET A 503 -3.29 -8.18 -21.81
CA MET A 503 -3.76 -9.54 -21.54
C MET A 503 -2.96 -10.51 -22.38
N LYS A 504 -2.34 -11.52 -21.75
CA LYS A 504 -1.81 -12.70 -22.45
C LYS A 504 -2.99 -13.53 -22.94
N GLN A 505 -3.66 -13.07 -23.99
CA GLN A 505 -4.86 -13.73 -24.48
C GLN A 505 -4.49 -15.09 -25.10
N ARG A 506 -5.03 -16.15 -24.51
CA ARG A 506 -5.89 -17.10 -25.25
C ARG A 506 -7.14 -17.29 -24.39
N PHE A 507 -8.18 -16.51 -24.69
CA PHE A 507 -9.52 -16.76 -24.13
C PHE A 507 -10.21 -17.83 -24.96
#